data_AF-A0A5J6HVW4-F1
#
_entry.id   AF-A0A5J6HVW4-F1
#
_cell.length_a   1.000
_cell.length_b   1.000
_cell.length_c   1.000
_cell.angle_alpha   90.00
_cell.angle_beta   90.00
_cell.angle_gamma   90.00
#
_symmetry.space_group_name_H-M   'P 1'
#
loop_
_entity.id
_entity.type
_entity.pdbx_description
1 polymer ?
#
loop_
_entity_poly.entity_id
_entity_poly.type
_entity_poly.pdbx_seq_one_letter_code
_entity_poly.pdbx_strand_id
1 'polypeptide(L)'
;MATQIVPAPVSAEHTPVAPLSPAAAEALAKLERAFLPVSLVRAVTRYEIAVEYRDRLSERRATTWTAAEFGSFFDCGPIFEESLRALEAAGRLDLIAPARIASRYRRAASTCRSLAASADFDGCLAAQDEMAMCRCQLADAGRLDLIEAAS
;
A
#
# COMPACT_ATOMS: atom_id res chain seq x y z
N MET A 1 -12.94 47.84 53.17
CA MET A 1 -13.58 47.10 52.06
C MET A 1 -12.66 45.95 51.71
N ALA A 2 -13.10 44.69 51.91
CA ALA A 2 -12.28 43.51 51.68
C ALA A 2 -12.55 42.96 50.28
N THR A 3 -11.52 42.91 49.43
CA THR A 3 -11.59 42.36 48.07
C THR A 3 -11.47 40.84 48.14
N GLN A 4 -12.54 40.14 47.77
CA GLN A 4 -12.58 38.67 47.73
C GLN A 4 -11.95 38.20 46.40
N ILE A 5 -10.83 37.49 46.49
CA ILE A 5 -10.15 36.89 45.33
C ILE A 5 -10.87 35.57 45.01
N VAL A 6 -11.48 35.49 43.83
CA VAL A 6 -12.06 34.25 43.29
C VAL A 6 -10.93 33.43 42.65
N PRO A 7 -10.71 32.16 43.03
CA PRO A 7 -9.71 31.32 42.38
C PRO A 7 -10.16 30.93 40.96
N ALA A 8 -9.22 30.96 40.02
CA ALA A 8 -9.42 30.59 38.62
C ALA A 8 -9.89 29.13 38.48
N PRO A 9 -10.72 28.82 37.46
CA PRO A 9 -11.14 27.45 37.19
C PRO A 9 -9.91 26.58 36.86
N VAL A 10 -9.78 25.47 37.58
CA VAL A 10 -8.76 24.46 37.37
C VAL A 10 -8.95 23.88 35.97
N SER A 11 -7.91 23.98 35.13
CA SER A 11 -7.87 23.39 33.79
C SER A 11 -8.22 21.91 33.87
N ALA A 12 -9.23 21.50 33.09
CA ALA A 12 -9.63 20.11 32.97
C ALA A 12 -8.41 19.24 32.60
N GLU A 13 -8.10 18.29 33.48
CA GLU A 13 -7.06 17.29 33.30
C GLU A 13 -7.26 16.55 31.98
N HIS A 14 -6.16 16.38 31.22
CA HIS A 14 -6.12 15.54 30.04
C HIS A 14 -6.57 14.13 30.41
N THR A 15 -7.83 13.81 30.12
CA THR A 15 -8.34 12.45 30.27
C THR A 15 -7.73 11.62 29.13
N PRO A 16 -6.96 10.56 29.42
CA PRO A 16 -6.43 9.70 28.38
C PRO A 16 -7.60 9.04 27.65
N VAL A 17 -7.79 9.40 26.39
CA VAL A 17 -8.82 8.80 25.53
C VAL A 17 -8.50 7.32 25.41
N ALA A 18 -9.39 6.47 25.93
CA ALA A 18 -9.25 5.03 25.82
C ALA A 18 -9.08 4.61 24.35
N PRO A 19 -8.23 3.62 24.03
CA PRO A 19 -8.05 3.16 22.67
C PRO A 19 -9.39 2.68 22.09
N LEU A 20 -9.64 3.05 20.83
CA LEU A 20 -10.87 2.71 20.12
C LEU A 20 -11.06 1.19 20.10
N SER A 21 -12.31 0.74 20.24
CA SER A 21 -12.62 -0.67 20.03
C SER A 21 -12.33 -1.08 18.58
N PRO A 22 -11.99 -2.35 18.29
CA PRO A 22 -11.67 -2.80 16.94
C PRO A 22 -12.76 -2.47 15.90
N ALA A 23 -14.04 -2.62 16.29
CA ALA A 23 -15.17 -2.28 15.44
C ALA A 23 -15.29 -0.77 15.17
N ALA A 24 -14.96 0.07 16.16
CA ALA A 24 -14.94 1.52 15.98
C ALA A 24 -13.77 1.98 15.11
N ALA A 25 -12.60 1.34 15.24
CA ALA A 25 -11.45 1.59 14.37
C ALA A 25 -11.74 1.18 12.91
N GLU A 26 -12.40 0.04 12.70
CA GLU A 26 -12.81 -0.40 11.36
C GLU A 26 -13.87 0.53 10.74
N ALA A 27 -14.85 0.97 11.53
CA ALA A 27 -15.86 1.93 11.08
C ALA A 27 -15.26 3.30 10.75
N LEU A 28 -14.30 3.76 11.55
CA LEU A 28 -13.58 5.01 11.31
C LEU A 28 -12.73 4.90 10.04
N ALA A 29 -12.00 3.80 9.84
CA ALA A 29 -11.23 3.58 8.62
C ALA A 29 -12.11 3.54 7.35
N LYS A 30 -13.34 2.98 7.45
CA LYS A 30 -14.34 3.01 6.37
C LYS A 30 -14.82 4.44 6.09
N LEU A 31 -15.10 5.23 7.13
CA LEU A 31 -15.51 6.64 7.01
C LEU A 31 -14.38 7.51 6.45
N GLU A 32 -13.15 7.35 6.93
CA GLU A 32 -11.98 8.06 6.43
C GLU A 32 -11.76 7.81 4.95
N ARG A 33 -11.95 6.57 4.47
CA ARG A 33 -11.94 6.26 3.04
C ARG A 33 -13.09 6.91 2.28
N ALA A 34 -14.29 6.94 2.85
CA ALA A 34 -15.47 7.54 2.22
C ALA A 34 -15.35 9.08 2.07
N PHE A 35 -14.54 9.73 2.91
CA PHE A 35 -14.30 11.17 2.87
C PHE A 35 -12.93 11.56 2.30
N LEU A 36 -12.22 10.64 1.64
CA LEU A 36 -10.97 10.99 0.97
C LEU A 36 -11.23 12.05 -0.12
N PRO A 37 -10.41 13.10 -0.19
CA PRO A 37 -10.43 14.01 -1.32
C PRO A 37 -10.32 13.26 -2.65
N VAL A 38 -11.10 13.68 -3.65
CA VAL A 38 -11.14 13.04 -4.98
C VAL A 38 -9.74 12.96 -5.61
N SER A 39 -8.86 13.92 -5.33
CA SER A 39 -7.47 13.89 -5.77
C SER A 39 -6.68 12.71 -5.20
N LEU A 40 -6.89 12.36 -3.92
CA LEU A 40 -6.24 11.21 -3.29
C LEU A 40 -6.81 9.90 -3.80
N VAL A 41 -8.15 9.80 -3.94
CA VAL A 41 -8.78 8.61 -4.55
C VAL A 41 -8.21 8.39 -5.95
N ARG A 42 -8.12 9.44 -6.77
CA ARG A 42 -7.54 9.36 -8.12
C ARG A 42 -6.07 8.95 -8.09
N ALA A 43 -5.26 9.47 -7.17
CA ALA A 43 -3.86 9.10 -7.04
C ALA A 43 -3.70 7.62 -6.66
N VAL A 44 -4.45 7.13 -5.67
CA VAL A 44 -4.46 5.71 -5.27
C VAL A 44 -4.86 4.84 -6.45
N THR A 45 -6.00 5.12 -7.08
CA THR A 45 -6.51 4.30 -8.19
C THR A 45 -5.54 4.28 -9.37
N ARG A 46 -4.95 5.42 -9.74
CA ARG A 46 -3.95 5.47 -10.82
C ARG A 46 -2.71 4.66 -10.49
N TYR A 47 -2.24 4.77 -9.24
CA TYR A 47 -1.11 3.98 -8.77
C TYR A 47 -1.40 2.48 -8.84
N GLU A 48 -2.53 2.02 -8.29
CA GLU A 48 -2.92 0.62 -8.27
C GLU A 48 -3.03 0.03 -9.69
N ILE A 49 -3.73 0.74 -10.59
CA ILE A 49 -3.87 0.32 -12.00
C ILE A 49 -2.50 0.23 -12.69
N ALA A 50 -1.64 1.24 -12.50
CA ALA A 50 -0.32 1.24 -13.11
C ALA A 50 0.57 0.10 -12.57
N VAL A 51 0.48 -0.21 -11.27
CA VAL A 51 1.24 -1.30 -10.65
C VAL A 51 0.77 -2.64 -11.19
N GLU A 52 -0.54 -2.89 -11.18
CA GLU A 52 -1.12 -4.12 -11.69
C GLU A 52 -0.79 -4.35 -13.17
N TYR A 53 -0.94 -3.29 -13.98
CA TYR A 53 -0.62 -3.35 -15.41
C TYR A 53 0.86 -3.68 -15.65
N ARG A 54 1.76 -3.01 -14.91
CA ARG A 54 3.20 -3.23 -15.03
C ARG A 54 3.61 -4.63 -14.58
N ASP A 55 3.07 -5.10 -13.46
CA ASP A 55 3.33 -6.44 -12.94
C ASP A 55 2.89 -7.49 -13.97
N ARG A 56 1.66 -7.37 -14.50
CA ARG A 56 1.11 -8.27 -15.52
C ARG A 56 1.95 -8.33 -16.79
N LEU A 57 2.44 -7.18 -17.27
CA LEU A 57 3.34 -7.16 -18.43
C LEU A 57 4.68 -7.82 -18.11
N SER A 58 5.22 -7.57 -16.91
CA SER A 58 6.52 -8.10 -16.47
C SER A 58 6.56 -9.62 -16.31
N GLU A 59 5.41 -10.27 -16.17
CA GLU A 59 5.27 -11.73 -16.16
C GLU A 59 5.40 -12.35 -17.57
N ARG A 60 5.21 -11.55 -18.62
CA ARG A 60 5.36 -11.97 -20.02
C ARG A 60 6.74 -11.60 -20.55
N ARG A 61 7.25 -12.38 -21.50
CA ARG A 61 8.48 -12.02 -22.23
C ARG A 61 8.24 -10.73 -23.03
N ALA A 62 9.14 -9.75 -22.90
CA ALA A 62 9.03 -8.47 -23.61
C ALA A 62 8.90 -8.61 -25.14
N THR A 63 9.47 -9.68 -25.73
CA THR A 63 9.33 -10.01 -27.15
C THR A 63 7.90 -10.34 -27.59
N THR A 64 6.99 -10.57 -26.64
CA THR A 64 5.56 -10.85 -26.88
C THR A 64 4.68 -9.63 -26.71
N TRP A 65 5.25 -8.46 -26.41
CA TRP A 65 4.51 -7.23 -26.21
C TRP A 65 4.26 -6.55 -27.56
N THR A 66 3.06 -5.98 -27.71
CA THR A 66 2.77 -5.04 -28.80
C THR A 66 3.53 -3.72 -28.58
N ALA A 67 3.70 -2.94 -29.64
CA ALA A 67 4.29 -1.60 -29.53
C ALA A 67 3.52 -0.70 -28.54
N ALA A 68 2.18 -0.84 -28.48
CA ALA A 68 1.34 -0.11 -27.54
C ALA A 68 1.60 -0.55 -26.08
N GLU A 69 1.67 -1.86 -25.82
CA GLU A 69 2.00 -2.39 -24.49
C GLU A 69 3.40 -1.95 -24.03
N PHE A 70 4.37 -1.94 -24.95
CA PHE A 70 5.71 -1.43 -24.68
C PHE A 70 5.66 0.05 -24.29
N GLY A 71 4.98 0.90 -25.07
CA GLY A 71 4.80 2.32 -24.73
C GLY A 71 4.13 2.52 -23.37
N SER A 72 3.00 1.85 -23.15
CA SER A 72 2.25 1.93 -21.88
C SER A 72 3.05 1.44 -20.67
N PHE A 73 3.98 0.50 -20.84
CA PHE A 73 4.87 0.07 -19.77
C PHE A 73 5.78 1.21 -19.29
N PHE A 74 6.30 2.05 -20.20
CA PHE A 74 7.11 3.21 -19.84
C PHE A 74 6.26 4.34 -19.27
N ASP A 75 5.04 4.52 -19.78
CA ASP A 75 4.10 5.54 -19.28
C ASP A 75 3.66 5.29 -17.82
N CYS A 76 3.78 4.05 -17.33
CA CYS A 76 3.55 3.75 -15.91
C CYS A 76 4.52 4.48 -14.98
N GLY A 77 5.75 4.74 -15.42
CA GLY A 77 6.79 5.42 -14.63
C GLY A 77 6.34 6.80 -14.13
N PRO A 78 6.01 7.74 -15.04
CA PRO A 78 5.45 9.04 -14.68
C PRO A 78 4.20 8.96 -13.80
N ILE A 79 3.31 7.98 -14.05
CA ILE A 79 2.09 7.78 -13.25
C ILE A 79 2.44 7.41 -11.80
N PHE A 80 3.44 6.54 -11.58
CA PHE A 80 3.91 6.23 -10.24
C PHE A 80 4.44 7.47 -9.53
N GLU A 81 5.30 8.23 -10.19
CA GLU A 81 5.91 9.42 -9.59
C GLU A 81 4.87 10.48 -9.23
N GLU A 82 3.93 10.77 -10.13
CA GLU A 82 2.87 11.74 -9.87
C GLU A 82 1.98 11.29 -8.70
N SER A 83 1.59 10.03 -8.69
CA SER A 83 0.72 9.48 -7.64
C SER A 83 1.44 9.42 -6.29
N LEU A 84 2.72 9.00 -6.28
CA LEU A 84 3.54 8.97 -5.07
C LEU A 84 3.72 10.37 -4.49
N ARG A 85 4.07 11.37 -5.31
CA ARG A 85 4.22 12.76 -4.84
C ARG A 85 2.92 13.30 -4.26
N ALA A 86 1.78 13.02 -4.89
CA ALA A 86 0.47 13.46 -4.40
C ALA A 86 0.13 12.82 -3.03
N LEU A 87 0.45 11.53 -2.85
CA LEU A 87 0.22 10.81 -1.61
C LEU A 87 1.21 11.21 -0.51
N GLU A 88 2.49 11.42 -0.86
CA GLU A 88 3.52 11.93 0.05
C GLU A 88 3.18 13.33 0.56
N ALA A 89 2.78 14.25 -0.33
CA ALA A 89 2.39 15.60 0.04
C ALA A 89 1.19 15.62 0.99
N ALA A 90 0.31 14.62 0.91
CA ALA A 90 -0.82 14.44 1.82
C ALA A 90 -0.48 13.63 3.08
N GLY A 91 0.73 13.08 3.20
CA GLY A 91 1.11 12.17 4.28
C GLY A 91 0.33 10.85 4.27
N ARG A 92 -0.21 10.45 3.11
CA ARG A 92 -1.13 9.31 2.94
C ARG A 92 -0.57 8.16 2.12
N LEU A 93 0.73 7.88 2.27
CA LEU A 93 1.35 6.70 1.62
C LEU A 93 0.81 5.37 2.16
N ASP A 94 0.19 5.37 3.34
CA ASP A 94 -0.53 4.21 3.90
C ASP A 94 -1.56 3.65 2.93
N LEU A 95 -2.19 4.52 2.13
CA LEU A 95 -3.26 4.13 1.21
C LEU A 95 -2.81 3.19 0.09
N ILE A 96 -1.53 3.22 -0.30
CA ILE A 96 -0.98 2.36 -1.36
C ILE A 96 -0.03 1.28 -0.81
N ALA A 97 0.17 1.22 0.51
CA ALA A 97 1.07 0.25 1.11
C ALA A 97 0.72 -1.20 0.74
N PRO A 98 -0.56 -1.63 0.77
CA PRO A 98 -0.92 -2.99 0.35
C PRO A 98 -0.57 -3.29 -1.11
N ALA A 99 -0.83 -2.36 -2.04
CA ALA A 99 -0.50 -2.52 -3.45
C ALA A 99 1.02 -2.64 -3.68
N ARG A 100 1.82 -1.88 -2.93
CA ARG A 100 3.29 -1.98 -2.96
C ARG A 100 3.79 -3.34 -2.47
N ILE A 101 3.22 -3.84 -1.38
CA ILE A 101 3.57 -5.14 -0.81
C ILE A 101 3.20 -6.26 -1.80
N ALA A 102 2.02 -6.19 -2.42
CA ALA A 102 1.59 -7.17 -3.41
C ALA A 102 2.49 -7.20 -4.66
N SER A 103 2.91 -6.04 -5.17
CA SER A 103 3.87 -5.97 -6.28
C SER A 103 5.24 -6.55 -5.89
N ARG A 104 5.72 -6.25 -4.68
CA ARG A 104 6.97 -6.84 -4.15
C ARG A 104 6.88 -8.36 -4.06
N TYR A 105 5.75 -8.90 -3.58
CA TYR A 105 5.49 -10.34 -3.58
C TYR A 105 5.56 -10.94 -4.99
N ARG A 106 4.85 -10.36 -5.97
CA ARG A 106 4.85 -10.86 -7.36
C ARG A 106 6.24 -10.82 -7.99
N ARG A 107 7.01 -9.77 -7.73
CA ARG A 107 8.41 -9.67 -8.16
C ARG A 107 9.27 -10.76 -7.53
N ALA A 108 9.17 -10.97 -6.22
CA ALA A 108 9.89 -12.03 -5.52
C ALA A 108 9.51 -13.42 -6.07
N ALA A 109 8.23 -13.67 -6.34
CA ALA A 109 7.77 -14.91 -6.97
C ALA A 109 8.36 -15.11 -8.38
N SER A 110 8.42 -14.05 -9.20
CA SER A 110 9.05 -14.10 -10.53
C SER A 110 10.56 -14.35 -10.45
N THR A 111 11.24 -13.71 -9.50
CA THR A 111 12.65 -13.94 -9.19
C THR A 111 12.89 -15.38 -8.74
N CYS A 112 12.08 -15.90 -7.82
CA CYS A 112 12.19 -17.28 -7.34
C CYS A 112 12.06 -18.29 -8.50
N ARG A 113 11.11 -18.10 -9.42
CA ARG A 113 10.96 -18.96 -10.60
C ARG A 113 12.19 -18.90 -11.51
N SER A 114 12.76 -17.72 -11.70
CA SER A 114 13.93 -17.51 -12.55
C SER A 114 15.19 -18.17 -11.95
N LEU A 115 15.40 -18.01 -10.64
CA LEU A 115 16.52 -18.60 -9.91
C LEU A 115 16.41 -20.13 -9.80
N ALA A 116 15.19 -20.65 -9.66
CA ALA A 116 14.95 -22.09 -9.66
C ALA A 116 15.33 -22.71 -11.01
N ALA A 117 15.03 -22.02 -12.12
CA ALA A 117 15.43 -22.45 -13.45
C ALA A 117 16.95 -22.46 -13.68
N SER A 118 17.71 -21.64 -12.93
CA SER A 118 19.18 -21.65 -12.93
C SER A 118 19.81 -22.50 -11.82
N ALA A 119 19.01 -23.26 -11.06
CA ALA A 119 19.44 -24.04 -9.89
C ALA A 119 20.18 -23.22 -8.81
N ASP A 120 19.86 -21.94 -8.68
CA ASP A 120 20.36 -21.08 -7.59
C ASP A 120 19.43 -21.21 -6.37
N PHE A 121 19.73 -22.20 -5.53
CA PHE A 121 18.89 -22.52 -4.36
C PHE A 121 18.95 -21.45 -3.27
N ASP A 122 20.12 -20.84 -3.02
CA ASP A 122 20.27 -19.81 -2.00
C ASP A 122 19.48 -18.55 -2.39
N GLY A 123 19.56 -18.16 -3.67
CA GLY A 123 18.74 -17.08 -4.21
C GLY A 123 17.24 -17.40 -4.16
N CYS A 124 16.84 -18.65 -4.42
CA CYS A 124 15.45 -19.08 -4.26
C CYS A 124 14.96 -18.95 -2.81
N LEU A 125 15.75 -19.36 -1.82
CA LEU A 125 15.38 -19.25 -0.40
C LEU A 125 15.16 -17.80 0.00
N ALA A 126 16.07 -16.89 -0.39
CA ALA A 126 15.91 -15.46 -0.12
C ALA A 126 14.63 -14.88 -0.76
N ALA A 127 14.29 -15.31 -1.99
CA ALA A 127 13.07 -14.89 -2.64
C ALA A 127 11.80 -15.45 -1.96
N GLN A 128 11.85 -16.68 -1.43
CA GLN A 128 10.75 -17.28 -0.67
C GLN A 128 10.53 -16.59 0.68
N ASP A 129 11.60 -16.21 1.39
CA ASP A 129 11.51 -15.44 2.63
C ASP A 129 10.84 -14.08 2.39
N GLU A 130 11.21 -13.40 1.30
CA GLU A 130 10.59 -12.14 0.89
C GLU A 130 9.08 -12.34 0.59
N MET A 131 8.73 -13.43 -0.10
CA MET A 131 7.33 -13.80 -0.34
C MET A 131 6.57 -14.04 0.97
N ALA A 132 7.16 -14.78 1.91
CA ALA A 132 6.56 -15.06 3.22
C ALA A 132 6.33 -13.78 4.01
N MET A 133 7.33 -12.88 4.08
CA MET A 133 7.19 -11.57 4.72
C MET A 133 6.05 -10.75 4.11
N CYS A 134 5.96 -10.70 2.77
CA CYS A 134 4.87 -9.99 2.11
C CYS A 134 3.49 -10.59 2.43
N ARG A 135 3.37 -11.93 2.51
CA ARG A 135 2.12 -12.58 2.91
C ARG A 135 1.69 -12.19 4.32
N CYS A 136 2.61 -12.16 5.27
CA CYS A 136 2.32 -11.70 6.63
C CYS A 136 1.82 -10.25 6.64
N GLN A 137 2.52 -9.34 5.96
CA GLN A 137 2.12 -7.93 5.90
C GLN A 137 0.75 -7.71 5.22
N LEU A 138 0.43 -8.50 4.20
CA LEU A 138 -0.89 -8.46 3.54
C LEU A 138 -1.98 -9.07 4.41
N ALA A 139 -1.68 -10.16 5.15
CA ALA A 139 -2.60 -10.74 6.11
C ALA A 139 -2.95 -9.74 7.22
N ASP A 140 -1.95 -9.05 7.78
CA ASP A 140 -2.14 -8.01 8.80
C ASP A 140 -2.97 -6.83 8.27
N ALA A 141 -2.82 -6.51 6.98
CA ALA A 141 -3.61 -5.48 6.31
C ALA A 141 -5.02 -5.96 5.90
N GLY A 142 -5.35 -7.25 6.05
CA GLY A 142 -6.60 -7.85 5.55
C GLY A 142 -6.70 -7.82 4.02
N ARG A 143 -5.56 -7.83 3.31
CA ARG A 143 -5.45 -7.64 1.85
C ARG A 143 -4.78 -8.82 1.12
N LEU A 144 -4.99 -10.05 1.59
CA LEU A 144 -4.49 -11.25 0.90
C LEU A 144 -5.11 -11.40 -0.51
N ASP A 145 -6.28 -10.82 -0.74
CA ASP A 145 -6.95 -10.73 -2.05
C ASP A 145 -6.02 -10.21 -3.17
N LEU A 146 -5.05 -9.36 -2.81
CA LEU A 146 -4.14 -8.74 -3.79
C LEU A 146 -3.08 -9.69 -4.37
N ILE A 147 -2.85 -10.83 -3.71
CA ILE A 147 -1.90 -11.86 -4.18
C ILE A 147 -2.59 -13.21 -4.40
N GLU A 148 -3.81 -13.37 -3.91
CA GLU A 148 -4.68 -14.51 -4.13
C GLU A 148 -5.62 -14.20 -5.31
N ALA A 149 -5.09 -14.24 -6.54
CA ALA A 149 -5.91 -14.14 -7.74
C ALA A 149 -5.60 -15.28 -8.73
N ALA A 150 -6.63 -16.12 -8.94
CA ALA A 150 -6.84 -17.15 -9.96
C ALA A 150 -5.88 -18.38 -9.98
N SER A 151 -6.10 -19.31 -9.06
CA SER A 151 -5.88 -20.75 -9.33
C SER A 151 -6.90 -21.27 -10.34
#